data_AF-A0AAE7M8F7-F1
#
_entry.id   AF-A0AAE7M8F7-F1
#
_cell.length_a   1.000
_cell.length_b   1.000
_cell.length_c   1.000
_cell.angle_alpha   90.00
_cell.angle_beta   90.00
_cell.angle_gamma   90.00
#
_symmetry.space_group_name_H-M   'P 1'
#
loop_
_entity.id
_entity.type
_entity.pdbx_description
1 polymer ?
#
loop_
_entity_poly.entity_id
_entity_poly.type
_entity_poly.pdbx_seq_one_letter_code
_entity_poly.pdbx_strand_id
1 'polypeptide(L)'
;MTIPLPQRLVAAAVAFGSAWWIPGLTATPAAAVQQLDLRLPVMEMTIQLEIGASRTAADLIRANADLQELDQAGDGAVQRLLEQLLTAPLPDQITGVVQQSLGQPLFEQALLAASELVEVEGLPLEGRGPVIAAALDAAYRAGEPHLLGLLRQVPGERITLNLQALAAYAQRLQNNQDEARRLLRQATAATPASASIGSLDPSAWRRQELTLPVSHRSEPLTLITYQPQRSANGRLVVISHGLWDDPASFEGWARLLVMNGYTVVLPRHPGSDSAQQKAMLMGDQPPPGPEEMRWRPLDVSAVLDGVAAGRLLPGSGVTPSQVAVVGHSWGATAALQLGGLNTTSSTLKARCNDPADPERNLSWVLQCSWLEGSDQGSLADPRVQAVVAVSPPLKLLFDQSRVGEAQARTLIVSGTSDWVVPPDPEAVSPLRQAGIGPLGHRLVLVEGGDHFNLRAPAAAASPAVLGPLILAWVNQQLAVPAAITFQGGGWGNPEHALVDVTPSLSTPR
;
A
#
# COMPACT_ATOMS: atom_id res chain seq x y z
N MET A 1 52.72 -28.33 44.16
CA MET A 1 53.48 -29.58 44.02
C MET A 1 53.22 -30.08 42.61
N THR A 2 54.28 -30.08 41.80
CA THR A 2 54.30 -30.33 40.37
C THR A 2 54.44 -31.83 40.05
N ILE A 3 54.23 -32.15 38.77
CA ILE A 3 54.63 -33.34 37.98
C ILE A 3 53.68 -34.58 38.06
N PRO A 4 53.58 -35.45 37.01
CA PRO A 4 52.73 -35.33 35.81
C PRO A 4 51.99 -36.67 35.46
N LEU A 5 51.24 -36.71 34.35
CA LEU A 5 50.89 -37.97 33.66
C LEU A 5 51.45 -37.99 32.23
N PRO A 6 51.92 -39.14 31.70
CA PRO A 6 52.80 -39.19 30.55
C PRO A 6 52.06 -39.44 29.23
N GLN A 7 52.56 -38.77 28.19
CA GLN A 7 52.33 -39.11 26.79
C GLN A 7 53.06 -40.41 26.43
N ARG A 8 52.38 -41.37 25.79
CA ARG A 8 52.96 -42.27 24.79
C ARG A 8 51.93 -42.65 23.72
N LEU A 9 51.93 -41.88 22.65
CA LEU A 9 51.53 -42.27 21.30
C LEU A 9 52.67 -43.07 20.68
N VAL A 10 52.41 -44.27 20.13
CA VAL A 10 52.94 -44.73 18.82
C VAL A 10 52.05 -45.88 18.32
N ALA A 11 51.45 -45.62 17.16
CA ALA A 11 51.01 -46.48 16.06
C ALA A 11 51.07 -48.02 16.20
N ALA A 12 49.95 -48.68 15.89
CA ALA A 12 49.72 -49.35 14.59
C ALA A 12 48.53 -50.31 14.71
N ALA A 13 47.48 -50.12 13.91
CA ALA A 13 46.56 -51.20 13.55
C ALA A 13 45.98 -50.95 12.16
N VAL A 14 46.34 -51.86 11.27
CA VAL A 14 45.90 -52.01 9.90
C VAL A 14 44.46 -52.54 9.87
N ALA A 15 43.65 -51.92 9.00
CA ALA A 15 42.52 -52.43 8.23
C ALA A 15 41.66 -53.58 8.78
N PHE A 16 40.41 -53.27 9.09
CA PHE A 16 39.16 -53.91 8.64
C PHE A 16 38.08 -52.83 8.85
N GLY A 17 37.32 -52.32 7.88
CA GLY A 17 36.79 -52.97 6.69
C GLY A 17 35.29 -53.17 6.89
N SER A 18 34.49 -52.10 6.84
CA SER A 18 33.10 -52.10 6.34
C SER A 18 32.50 -50.70 6.41
N ALA A 19 32.36 -50.12 5.22
CA ALA A 19 31.70 -48.87 4.94
C ALA A 19 30.22 -48.92 5.34
N TRP A 20 29.80 -47.98 6.18
CA TRP A 20 28.46 -47.40 6.08
C TRP A 20 28.65 -46.05 5.40
N TRP A 21 28.81 -46.10 4.08
CA TRP A 21 28.58 -44.93 3.24
C TRP A 21 27.08 -44.64 3.33
N ILE A 22 26.70 -43.69 4.17
CA ILE A 22 25.45 -42.96 3.94
C ILE A 22 25.68 -42.25 2.60
N PRO A 23 24.91 -42.54 1.55
CA PRO A 23 25.03 -41.78 0.31
C PRO A 23 24.72 -40.34 0.70
N GLY A 24 25.73 -39.47 0.58
CA GLY A 24 25.45 -38.06 0.48
C GLY A 24 24.46 -37.92 -0.67
N LEU A 25 23.27 -37.39 -0.36
CA LEU A 25 22.38 -36.82 -1.36
C LEU A 25 23.20 -35.72 -2.05
N THR A 26 23.94 -36.08 -3.10
CA THR A 26 24.35 -35.15 -4.12
C THR A 26 23.04 -34.68 -4.73
N ALA A 27 22.52 -33.56 -4.24
CA ALA A 27 21.41 -32.87 -4.90
C ALA A 27 21.89 -32.64 -6.34
N THR A 28 21.36 -33.43 -7.28
CA THR A 28 21.49 -33.11 -8.70
C THR A 28 20.97 -31.69 -8.85
N PRO A 29 21.70 -30.78 -9.53
CA PRO A 29 21.17 -29.46 -9.80
C PRO A 29 19.80 -29.67 -10.46
N ALA A 30 18.74 -29.17 -9.83
CA ALA A 30 17.41 -29.26 -10.40
C ALA A 30 17.49 -28.71 -11.82
N ALA A 31 16.98 -29.46 -12.79
CA ALA A 31 16.95 -28.98 -14.17
C ALA A 31 16.21 -27.64 -14.19
N ALA A 32 16.70 -26.72 -15.02
CA ALA A 32 15.98 -25.51 -15.34
C ALA A 32 14.63 -25.86 -15.98
N VAL A 33 13.62 -25.02 -15.74
CA VAL A 33 12.28 -25.20 -16.31
C VAL A 33 12.34 -25.28 -17.83
N GLN A 34 11.70 -26.31 -18.38
CA GLN A 34 11.64 -26.55 -19.82
C GLN A 34 10.27 -26.20 -20.41
N GLN A 35 9.22 -26.21 -19.57
CA GLN A 35 7.83 -26.06 -20.00
C GLN A 35 7.12 -24.93 -19.24
N LEU A 36 6.40 -24.08 -19.98
CA LEU A 36 5.50 -23.04 -19.46
C LEU A 36 4.06 -23.35 -19.88
N ASP A 37 3.19 -23.57 -18.90
CA ASP A 37 1.78 -23.88 -19.09
C ASP A 37 0.91 -22.66 -18.83
N LEU A 38 0.12 -22.25 -19.82
CA LEU A 38 -0.88 -21.20 -19.67
C LEU A 38 -2.24 -21.85 -19.42
N ARG A 39 -2.69 -21.87 -18.16
CA ARG A 39 -4.00 -22.42 -17.80
C ARG A 39 -5.06 -21.36 -18.07
N LEU A 40 -5.90 -21.59 -19.07
CA LEU A 40 -6.93 -20.64 -19.50
C LEU A 40 -8.18 -20.71 -18.59
N PRO A 41 -8.90 -19.58 -18.40
CA PRO A 41 -10.09 -19.53 -17.54
C PRO A 41 -11.29 -20.33 -18.07
N VAL A 42 -11.31 -20.71 -19.35
CA VAL A 42 -12.45 -21.34 -20.03
C VAL A 42 -12.04 -22.74 -20.53
N MET A 43 -12.90 -23.75 -20.29
CA MET A 43 -12.77 -25.13 -20.79
C MET A 43 -11.56 -25.95 -20.27
N GLU A 44 -10.91 -25.54 -19.17
CA GLU A 44 -9.69 -26.19 -18.63
C GLU A 44 -8.57 -26.38 -19.67
N MET A 45 -8.57 -25.56 -20.72
CA MET A 45 -7.56 -25.63 -21.77
C MET A 45 -6.21 -25.13 -21.24
N THR A 46 -5.15 -25.85 -21.57
CA THR A 46 -3.78 -25.48 -21.23
C THR A 46 -2.98 -25.32 -22.52
N ILE A 47 -2.43 -24.13 -22.76
CA ILE A 47 -1.44 -23.94 -23.84
C ILE A 47 -0.07 -24.25 -23.27
N GLN A 48 0.59 -25.26 -23.85
CA GLN A 48 1.92 -25.68 -23.43
C GLN A 48 2.98 -25.02 -24.32
N LEU A 49 3.93 -24.35 -23.68
CA LEU A 49 5.03 -23.66 -24.32
C LEU A 49 6.35 -24.31 -23.95
N GLU A 50 7.06 -24.83 -24.94
CA GLU A 50 8.42 -25.33 -24.78
C GLU A 50 9.40 -24.14 -24.71
N ILE A 51 9.81 -23.79 -23.49
CA ILE A 51 10.69 -22.65 -23.22
C ILE A 51 12.18 -23.05 -23.13
N GLY A 52 12.50 -24.33 -22.92
CA GLY A 52 13.88 -24.77 -22.73
C GLY A 52 14.81 -24.40 -23.89
N ALA A 53 14.34 -24.57 -25.13
CA ALA A 53 15.09 -24.26 -26.36
C ALA A 53 14.78 -22.89 -26.97
N SER A 54 13.71 -22.23 -26.53
CA SER A 54 13.20 -20.99 -27.13
C SER A 54 13.87 -19.76 -26.49
N ARG A 55 14.42 -18.86 -27.31
CA ARG A 55 15.07 -17.62 -26.83
C ARG A 55 14.28 -16.37 -27.19
N THR A 56 13.43 -16.46 -28.20
CA THR A 56 12.62 -15.35 -28.72
C THR A 56 11.14 -15.73 -28.74
N ALA A 57 10.25 -14.73 -28.81
CA ALA A 57 8.83 -14.96 -29.04
C ALA A 57 8.57 -15.73 -30.36
N ALA A 58 9.36 -15.45 -31.40
CA ALA A 58 9.28 -16.16 -32.67
C ALA A 58 9.68 -17.65 -32.55
N ASP A 59 10.59 -18.00 -31.64
CA ASP A 59 10.90 -19.41 -31.35
C ASP A 59 9.71 -20.11 -30.70
N LEU A 60 9.06 -19.45 -29.72
CA LEU A 60 7.89 -19.98 -29.03
C LEU A 60 6.72 -20.23 -29.99
N ILE A 61 6.47 -19.29 -30.91
CA ILE A 61 5.42 -19.46 -31.94
C ILE A 61 5.79 -20.62 -32.87
N ARG A 62 7.02 -20.67 -33.41
CA ARG A 62 7.43 -21.77 -34.30
C ARG A 62 7.38 -23.15 -33.65
N ALA A 63 7.55 -23.21 -32.33
CA ALA A 63 7.48 -24.44 -31.55
C ALA A 63 6.04 -24.91 -31.25
N ASN A 64 5.02 -24.07 -31.46
CA ASN A 64 3.63 -24.38 -31.11
C ASN A 64 2.67 -24.09 -32.29
N ALA A 65 2.02 -25.15 -32.81
CA ALA A 65 1.14 -25.04 -33.98
C ALA A 65 -0.10 -24.16 -33.73
N ASP A 66 -0.70 -24.23 -32.54
CA ASP A 66 -1.87 -23.43 -32.17
C ASP A 66 -1.50 -21.94 -32.13
N LEU A 67 -0.33 -21.60 -31.61
CA LEU A 67 0.16 -20.23 -31.63
C LEU A 67 0.45 -19.72 -33.03
N GLN A 68 0.92 -20.57 -33.96
CA GLN A 68 1.10 -20.17 -35.35
C GLN A 68 -0.23 -19.81 -36.00
N GLU A 69 -1.26 -20.62 -35.78
CA GLU A 69 -2.59 -20.36 -36.32
C GLU A 69 -3.20 -19.09 -35.71
N LEU A 70 -3.12 -18.93 -34.38
CA LEU A 70 -3.60 -17.72 -33.70
C LEU A 70 -2.84 -16.46 -34.14
N ASP A 71 -1.52 -16.53 -34.29
CA ASP A 71 -0.72 -15.39 -34.71
C ASP A 71 -1.00 -15.00 -36.17
N GLN A 72 -1.17 -15.98 -37.06
CA GLN A 72 -1.59 -15.75 -38.44
C GLN A 72 -2.99 -15.14 -38.53
N ALA A 73 -3.95 -15.65 -37.75
CA ALA A 73 -5.30 -15.11 -37.71
C ALA A 73 -5.37 -13.70 -37.10
N GLY A 74 -4.44 -13.37 -36.20
CA GLY A 74 -4.32 -12.08 -35.52
C GLY A 74 -3.35 -11.10 -36.16
N ASP A 75 -2.87 -11.34 -37.39
CA ASP A 75 -1.88 -10.51 -38.09
C ASP A 75 -0.64 -10.17 -37.23
N GLY A 76 -0.04 -11.19 -36.61
CA GLY A 76 1.17 -11.05 -35.78
C GLY A 76 0.91 -10.53 -34.36
N ALA A 77 -0.35 -10.44 -33.91
CA ALA A 77 -0.68 -9.87 -32.61
C ALA A 77 -0.16 -10.72 -31.43
N VAL A 78 -0.11 -12.04 -31.59
CA VAL A 78 0.38 -12.95 -30.55
C VAL A 78 1.88 -12.79 -30.38
N GLN A 79 2.63 -12.71 -31.47
CA GLN A 79 4.07 -12.45 -31.43
C GLN A 79 4.37 -11.15 -30.70
N ARG A 80 3.71 -10.06 -31.08
CA ARG A 80 3.92 -8.75 -30.43
C ARG A 80 3.61 -8.79 -28.95
N LEU A 81 2.57 -9.52 -28.53
CA LEU A 81 2.23 -9.69 -27.12
C LEU A 81 3.31 -10.48 -26.36
N LEU A 82 3.76 -11.61 -26.92
CA LEU A 82 4.84 -12.41 -26.32
C LEU A 82 6.16 -11.63 -26.27
N GLU A 83 6.45 -10.81 -27.27
CA GLU A 83 7.63 -9.95 -27.27
C GLU A 83 7.58 -8.92 -26.14
N GLN A 84 6.42 -8.31 -25.90
CA GLN A 84 6.22 -7.33 -24.84
C GLN A 84 6.25 -7.96 -23.44
N LEU A 85 5.71 -9.16 -23.27
CA LEU A 85 5.57 -9.80 -21.96
C LEU A 85 6.81 -10.63 -21.57
N LEU A 86 7.35 -11.41 -22.51
CA LEU A 86 8.35 -12.43 -22.21
C LEU A 86 9.77 -12.04 -22.59
N THR A 87 9.96 -11.22 -23.63
CA THR A 87 11.30 -10.89 -24.14
C THR A 87 11.64 -9.40 -24.11
N ALA A 88 10.77 -8.57 -23.54
CA ALA A 88 11.08 -7.16 -23.28
C ALA A 88 12.22 -7.08 -22.23
N PRO A 89 13.24 -6.24 -22.45
CA PRO A 89 14.37 -6.15 -21.53
C PRO A 89 13.93 -5.61 -20.17
N LEU A 90 14.35 -6.28 -19.11
CA LEU A 90 14.22 -5.85 -17.74
C LEU A 90 15.24 -4.73 -17.44
N PRO A 91 14.89 -3.72 -16.63
CA PRO A 91 15.80 -2.66 -16.24
C PRO A 91 16.99 -3.20 -15.45
N ASP A 92 18.22 -2.74 -15.71
CA ASP A 92 19.44 -3.22 -15.05
C ASP A 92 19.41 -3.17 -13.51
N GLN A 93 18.60 -2.27 -12.94
CA GLN A 93 18.46 -2.08 -11.50
C GLN A 93 17.67 -3.21 -10.82
N ILE A 94 16.88 -4.00 -11.58
CA ILE A 94 15.94 -4.98 -11.02
C ILE A 94 16.63 -6.03 -10.14
N THR A 95 17.87 -6.40 -10.47
CA THR A 95 18.66 -7.33 -9.65
C THR A 95 18.93 -6.75 -8.27
N GLY A 96 19.36 -5.48 -8.21
CA GLY A 96 19.57 -4.76 -6.96
C GLY A 96 18.27 -4.63 -6.16
N VAL A 97 17.16 -4.31 -6.84
CA VAL A 97 15.82 -4.23 -6.23
C VAL A 97 15.46 -5.55 -5.55
N VAL A 98 15.57 -6.68 -6.27
CA VAL A 98 15.23 -8.00 -5.73
C VAL A 98 16.15 -8.35 -4.56
N GLN A 99 17.47 -8.18 -4.71
CA GLN A 99 18.44 -8.51 -3.66
C GLN A 99 18.22 -7.69 -2.38
N GLN A 100 17.99 -6.39 -2.48
CA GLN A 100 17.68 -5.54 -1.32
C GLN A 100 16.34 -5.86 -0.68
N SER A 101 15.38 -6.39 -1.46
CA SER A 101 14.03 -6.66 -0.99
C SER A 101 13.85 -8.04 -0.34
N LEU A 102 14.82 -8.95 -0.47
CA LEU A 102 14.73 -10.30 0.10
C LEU A 102 14.50 -10.25 1.62
N GLY A 103 13.49 -10.99 2.08
CA GLY A 103 13.11 -11.04 3.49
C GLY A 103 12.36 -9.81 4.00
N GLN A 104 12.13 -8.79 3.17
CA GLN A 104 11.36 -7.62 3.55
C GLN A 104 9.86 -7.94 3.52
N PRO A 105 9.08 -7.65 4.58
CA PRO A 105 7.68 -8.06 4.67
C PRO A 105 6.81 -7.62 3.49
N LEU A 106 7.01 -6.40 2.98
CA LEU A 106 6.25 -5.89 1.82
C LEU A 106 6.55 -6.70 0.55
N PHE A 107 7.81 -7.07 0.34
CA PHE A 107 8.22 -7.86 -0.81
C PHE A 107 7.75 -9.31 -0.71
N GLU A 108 7.88 -9.93 0.46
CA GLU A 108 7.40 -11.30 0.68
C GLU A 108 5.88 -11.41 0.48
N GLN A 109 5.11 -10.40 0.88
CA GLN A 109 3.67 -10.35 0.59
C GLN A 109 3.35 -10.16 -0.89
N ALA A 110 4.19 -9.42 -1.62
CA ALA A 110 4.08 -9.29 -3.08
C ALA A 110 4.39 -10.62 -3.77
N LEU A 111 5.42 -11.35 -3.33
CA LEU A 111 5.73 -12.70 -3.82
C LEU A 111 4.60 -13.69 -3.53
N LEU A 112 4.02 -13.63 -2.34
CA LEU A 112 2.87 -14.45 -1.97
C LEU A 112 1.67 -14.19 -2.89
N ALA A 113 1.34 -12.91 -3.16
CA ALA A 113 0.28 -12.57 -4.10
C ALA A 113 0.60 -13.04 -5.53
N ALA A 114 1.85 -12.90 -5.98
CA ALA A 114 2.27 -13.39 -7.30
C ALA A 114 2.17 -14.92 -7.42
N SER A 115 2.34 -15.64 -6.31
CA SER A 115 2.29 -17.11 -6.29
C SER A 115 0.92 -17.71 -6.60
N GLU A 116 -0.16 -16.94 -6.41
CA GLU A 116 -1.50 -17.35 -6.84
C GLU A 116 -1.66 -17.35 -8.36
N LEU A 117 -0.84 -16.54 -9.05
CA LEU A 117 -0.81 -16.42 -10.51
C LEU A 117 0.24 -17.33 -11.13
N VAL A 118 1.33 -17.59 -10.41
CA VAL A 118 2.49 -18.34 -10.90
C VAL A 118 2.81 -19.51 -9.98
N GLU A 119 2.52 -20.71 -10.46
CA GLU A 119 2.91 -21.97 -9.84
C GLU A 119 4.21 -22.47 -10.47
N VAL A 120 5.17 -22.89 -9.65
CA VAL A 120 6.42 -23.50 -10.10
C VAL A 120 6.46 -24.90 -9.51
N GLU A 121 6.34 -25.92 -10.35
CA GLU A 121 6.31 -27.32 -9.93
C GLU A 121 7.63 -27.70 -9.24
N GLY A 122 7.53 -28.21 -8.01
CA GLY A 122 8.69 -28.60 -7.19
C GLY A 122 9.35 -27.47 -6.40
N LEU A 123 8.88 -26.22 -6.50
CA LEU A 123 9.43 -25.09 -5.76
C LEU A 123 8.43 -24.58 -4.69
N PRO A 124 8.65 -24.86 -3.39
CA PRO A 124 7.79 -24.36 -2.33
C PRO A 124 7.76 -22.83 -2.27
N LEU A 125 6.73 -22.28 -1.60
CA LEU A 125 6.62 -20.84 -1.37
C LEU A 125 7.72 -20.34 -0.43
N GLU A 126 8.02 -21.11 0.61
CA GLU A 126 9.13 -20.83 1.52
C GLU A 126 10.47 -20.89 0.78
N GLY A 127 11.26 -19.81 0.90
CA GLY A 127 12.57 -19.74 0.24
C GLY A 127 12.53 -19.45 -1.26
N ARG A 128 11.36 -19.13 -1.83
CA ARG A 128 11.21 -18.80 -3.26
C ARG A 128 11.92 -17.50 -3.66
N GLY A 129 11.96 -16.50 -2.78
CA GLY A 129 12.64 -15.21 -3.03
C GLY A 129 14.11 -15.36 -3.47
N PRO A 130 14.98 -16.02 -2.68
CA PRO A 130 16.37 -16.28 -3.06
C PRO A 130 16.53 -17.06 -4.37
N VAL A 131 15.60 -17.97 -4.67
CA VAL A 131 15.61 -18.74 -5.93
C VAL A 131 15.31 -17.84 -7.13
N ILE A 132 14.29 -16.98 -7.02
CA ILE A 132 13.97 -15.99 -8.07
C ILE A 132 15.15 -15.01 -8.25
N ALA A 133 15.79 -14.57 -7.16
CA ALA A 133 16.96 -13.69 -7.23
C ALA A 133 18.12 -14.36 -7.99
N ALA A 134 18.42 -15.62 -7.67
CA ALA A 134 19.47 -16.38 -8.35
C ALA A 134 19.16 -16.63 -9.83
N ALA A 135 17.90 -16.90 -10.17
CA ALA A 135 17.43 -17.08 -11.54
C ALA A 135 17.54 -15.78 -12.36
N LEU A 136 17.14 -14.65 -11.76
CA LEU A 136 17.30 -13.32 -12.35
C LEU A 136 18.77 -12.99 -12.62
N ASP A 137 19.64 -13.23 -11.63
CA ASP A 137 21.09 -13.07 -11.77
C ASP A 137 21.67 -13.93 -12.90
N ALA A 138 21.21 -15.17 -13.04
CA ALA A 138 21.63 -16.07 -14.11
C ALA A 138 21.15 -15.59 -15.50
N ALA A 139 19.94 -15.03 -15.59
CA ALA A 139 19.39 -14.49 -16.83
C ALA A 139 20.22 -13.30 -17.34
N TYR A 140 20.62 -12.38 -16.45
CA TYR A 140 21.53 -11.29 -16.78
C TYR A 140 22.90 -11.80 -17.26
N ARG A 141 23.50 -12.77 -16.55
CA ARG A 141 24.79 -13.36 -16.96
C ARG A 141 24.71 -14.09 -18.31
N ALA A 142 23.55 -14.64 -18.65
CA ALA A 142 23.30 -15.31 -19.92
C ALA A 142 23.05 -14.32 -21.09
N GLY A 143 22.96 -13.01 -20.83
CA GLY A 143 22.60 -12.02 -21.84
C GLY A 143 21.11 -12.05 -22.21
N GLU A 144 20.26 -12.63 -21.35
CA GLU A 144 18.82 -12.78 -21.54
C GLU A 144 18.05 -12.05 -20.40
N PRO A 145 18.25 -10.73 -20.17
CA PRO A 145 17.62 -10.00 -19.07
C PRO A 145 16.15 -9.71 -19.37
N HIS A 146 15.32 -10.75 -19.48
CA HIS A 146 13.89 -10.66 -19.75
C HIS A 146 13.16 -11.81 -19.06
N LEU A 147 11.83 -11.75 -18.99
CA LEU A 147 11.04 -12.73 -18.24
C LEU A 147 11.27 -14.17 -18.74
N LEU A 148 11.33 -14.41 -20.05
CA LEU A 148 11.65 -15.74 -20.61
C LEU A 148 13.03 -16.24 -20.16
N GLY A 149 14.05 -15.38 -20.15
CA GLY A 149 15.38 -15.72 -19.65
C GLY A 149 15.35 -16.09 -18.16
N LEU A 150 14.61 -15.31 -17.35
CA LEU A 150 14.39 -15.62 -15.93
C LEU A 150 13.70 -16.97 -15.75
N LEU A 151 12.57 -17.21 -16.44
CA LEU A 151 11.78 -18.44 -16.31
C LEU A 151 12.62 -19.68 -16.63
N ARG A 152 13.50 -19.59 -17.64
CA ARG A 152 14.46 -20.65 -18.01
C ARG A 152 15.61 -20.85 -17.03
N GLN A 153 15.74 -20.02 -15.99
CA GLN A 153 16.76 -20.15 -14.95
C GLN A 153 16.16 -20.56 -13.60
N VAL A 154 14.83 -20.56 -13.48
CA VAL A 154 14.15 -21.06 -12.29
C VAL A 154 14.31 -22.59 -12.24
N PRO A 155 14.70 -23.17 -11.09
CA PRO A 155 14.75 -24.62 -10.92
C PRO A 155 13.32 -25.19 -10.84
N GLY A 156 13.06 -26.25 -11.60
CA GLY A 156 11.76 -26.91 -11.65
C GLY A 156 11.53 -27.59 -13.00
N GLU A 157 10.49 -28.40 -13.10
CA GLU A 157 10.14 -29.07 -14.37
C GLU A 157 9.22 -28.20 -15.23
N ARG A 158 8.23 -27.57 -14.58
CA ARG A 158 7.15 -26.82 -15.21
C ARG A 158 6.79 -25.57 -14.42
N ILE A 159 6.48 -24.49 -15.14
CA ILE A 159 5.84 -23.30 -14.59
C ILE A 159 4.42 -23.22 -15.13
N THR A 160 3.43 -23.00 -14.26
CA THR A 160 2.04 -22.77 -14.67
C THR A 160 1.64 -21.33 -14.36
N LEU A 161 1.23 -20.59 -15.41
CA LEU A 161 0.55 -19.31 -15.28
C LEU A 161 -0.95 -19.56 -15.20
N ASN A 162 -1.51 -19.30 -14.02
CA ASN A 162 -2.93 -19.51 -13.75
C ASN A 162 -3.74 -18.28 -14.16
N LEU A 163 -4.19 -18.24 -15.42
CA LEU A 163 -5.01 -17.13 -15.93
C LEU A 163 -6.45 -17.19 -15.39
N GLN A 164 -6.88 -18.32 -14.84
CA GLN A 164 -8.13 -18.43 -14.09
C GLN A 164 -8.07 -17.64 -12.78
N ALA A 165 -6.92 -17.61 -12.10
CA ALA A 165 -6.73 -16.78 -10.92
C ALA A 165 -6.88 -15.29 -11.25
N LEU A 166 -6.40 -14.82 -12.41
CA LEU A 166 -6.63 -13.44 -12.85
C LEU A 166 -8.11 -13.09 -13.01
N ALA A 167 -8.89 -14.01 -13.59
CA ALA A 167 -10.35 -13.83 -13.71
C ALA A 167 -11.02 -13.79 -12.33
N ALA A 168 -10.60 -14.66 -11.40
CA ALA A 168 -11.09 -14.65 -10.02
C ALA A 168 -10.74 -13.34 -9.29
N TYR A 169 -9.53 -12.80 -9.49
CA TYR A 169 -9.12 -11.50 -8.98
C TYR A 169 -9.97 -10.35 -9.54
N ALA A 170 -10.20 -10.33 -10.86
CA ALA A 170 -11.04 -9.34 -11.50
C ALA A 170 -12.48 -9.39 -10.97
N GLN A 171 -13.05 -10.59 -10.82
CA GLN A 171 -14.37 -10.78 -10.23
C GLN A 171 -14.41 -10.32 -8.77
N ARG A 172 -13.38 -10.63 -7.98
CA ARG A 172 -13.28 -10.20 -6.58
C ARG A 172 -13.21 -8.69 -6.46
N LEU A 173 -12.44 -8.02 -7.31
CA LEU A 173 -12.37 -6.56 -7.36
C LEU A 173 -13.74 -5.95 -7.72
N GLN A 174 -14.46 -6.54 -8.68
CA GLN A 174 -15.82 -6.10 -8.99
C GLN A 174 -16.73 -6.23 -7.77
N ASN A 175 -16.73 -7.39 -7.11
CA ASN A 175 -17.53 -7.64 -5.89
C ASN A 175 -17.21 -6.63 -4.77
N ASN A 176 -15.92 -6.34 -4.58
CA ASN A 176 -15.39 -5.35 -3.62
C ASN A 176 -15.87 -3.91 -3.90
N GLN A 177 -16.32 -3.61 -5.11
CA GLN A 177 -16.81 -2.30 -5.52
C GLN A 177 -18.35 -2.23 -5.62
N ASP A 178 -19.02 -3.38 -5.75
CA ASP A 178 -20.44 -3.45 -6.07
C ASP A 178 -21.34 -2.92 -4.95
N GLU A 179 -21.03 -3.23 -3.70
CA GLU A 179 -21.82 -2.75 -2.56
C GLU A 179 -21.73 -1.22 -2.44
N ALA A 180 -20.54 -0.66 -2.62
CA ALA A 180 -20.34 0.79 -2.64
C ALA A 180 -21.14 1.46 -3.78
N ARG A 181 -21.10 0.90 -4.99
CA ARG A 181 -21.92 1.37 -6.13
C ARG A 181 -23.42 1.25 -5.84
N ARG A 182 -23.84 0.18 -5.16
CA ARG A 182 -25.24 -0.01 -4.75
C ARG A 182 -25.68 1.05 -3.75
N LEU A 183 -24.89 1.31 -2.71
CA LEU A 183 -25.17 2.34 -1.71
C LEU A 183 -25.24 3.74 -2.34
N LEU A 184 -24.33 4.03 -3.28
CA LEU A 184 -24.31 5.30 -4.01
C LEU A 184 -25.61 5.55 -4.78
N ARG A 185 -26.16 4.53 -5.45
CA ARG A 185 -27.44 4.63 -6.18
C ARG A 185 -28.66 4.83 -5.28
N GLN A 186 -28.56 4.50 -3.99
CA GLN A 186 -29.69 4.53 -3.05
C GLN A 186 -29.77 5.81 -2.21
N ALA A 187 -28.72 6.63 -2.23
CA ALA A 187 -28.63 7.82 -1.41
C ALA A 187 -28.44 9.08 -2.27
N THR A 188 -28.76 10.24 -1.68
CA THR A 188 -28.69 11.53 -2.38
C THR A 188 -27.26 12.08 -2.30
N ALA A 189 -26.71 12.45 -3.45
CA ALA A 189 -25.42 13.14 -3.51
C ALA A 189 -25.48 14.50 -2.80
N ALA A 190 -24.41 14.82 -2.08
CA ALA A 190 -24.26 16.11 -1.43
C ALA A 190 -24.23 17.22 -2.48
N THR A 191 -24.91 18.33 -2.17
CA THR A 191 -24.91 19.51 -3.04
C THR A 191 -23.48 20.03 -3.23
N PRO A 192 -23.06 20.33 -4.47
CA PRO A 192 -21.75 20.89 -4.74
C PRO A 192 -21.45 22.15 -3.94
N ALA A 193 -20.18 22.30 -3.54
CA ALA A 193 -19.73 23.50 -2.87
C ALA A 193 -19.81 24.73 -3.77
N SER A 194 -20.06 25.89 -3.16
CA SER A 194 -20.03 27.16 -3.88
C SER A 194 -18.62 27.42 -4.43
N ALA A 195 -18.55 27.94 -5.66
CA ALA A 195 -17.27 28.29 -6.29
C ALA A 195 -16.43 29.29 -5.47
N SER A 196 -17.06 30.10 -4.61
CA SER A 196 -16.38 31.06 -3.74
C SER A 196 -15.49 30.38 -2.69
N ILE A 197 -15.82 29.16 -2.26
CA ILE A 197 -15.02 28.38 -1.31
C ILE A 197 -13.65 28.02 -1.90
N GLY A 198 -13.58 27.83 -3.23
CA GLY A 198 -12.36 27.46 -3.95
C GLY A 198 -11.55 28.62 -4.54
N SER A 199 -11.95 29.89 -4.34
CA SER A 199 -11.28 31.06 -4.95
C SER A 199 -9.91 31.34 -4.32
N LEU A 200 -8.85 30.77 -4.89
CA LEU A 200 -7.47 30.91 -4.41
C LEU A 200 -6.95 32.35 -4.56
N ASP A 201 -6.71 33.02 -3.43
CA ASP A 201 -5.85 34.21 -3.36
C ASP A 201 -4.46 33.78 -2.83
N PRO A 202 -3.44 33.69 -3.69
CA PRO A 202 -2.10 33.26 -3.28
C PRO A 202 -1.43 34.19 -2.25
N SER A 203 -1.89 35.44 -2.12
CA SER A 203 -1.38 36.38 -1.12
C SER A 203 -1.96 36.16 0.28
N ALA A 204 -3.00 35.31 0.40
CA ALA A 204 -3.68 35.09 1.67
C ALA A 204 -2.91 34.17 2.63
N TRP A 205 -1.84 33.51 2.18
CA TRP A 205 -1.11 32.52 2.96
C TRP A 205 0.38 32.50 2.64
N ARG A 206 1.15 31.90 3.54
CA ARG A 206 2.60 31.69 3.40
C ARG A 206 2.90 30.19 3.40
N ARG A 207 3.53 29.70 2.33
CA ARG A 207 4.11 28.35 2.28
C ARG A 207 5.56 28.40 2.77
N GLN A 208 5.93 27.51 3.67
CA GLN A 208 7.32 27.37 4.15
C GLN A 208 7.68 25.89 4.28
N GLU A 209 8.93 25.57 3.99
CA GLU A 209 9.54 24.29 4.33
C GLU A 209 10.30 24.45 5.65
N LEU A 210 10.03 23.57 6.60
CA LEU A 210 10.67 23.51 7.90
C LEU A 210 11.30 22.12 8.10
N THR A 211 12.20 22.04 9.08
CA THR A 211 12.85 20.78 9.46
C THR A 211 12.62 20.51 10.95
N LEU A 212 12.28 19.27 11.29
CA LEU A 212 12.10 18.83 12.67
C LEU A 212 12.91 17.55 12.94
N PRO A 213 14.00 17.64 13.73
CA PRO A 213 14.68 16.46 14.22
C PRO A 213 13.78 15.63 15.15
N VAL A 214 13.75 14.31 14.94
CA VAL A 214 13.00 13.36 15.77
C VAL A 214 13.90 12.17 16.14
N SER A 215 13.61 11.50 17.25
CA SER A 215 14.49 10.45 17.79
C SER A 215 14.32 9.08 17.12
N HIS A 216 13.18 8.84 16.48
CA HIS A 216 12.82 7.56 15.87
C HIS A 216 13.13 7.48 14.37
N ARG A 217 13.71 8.53 13.77
CA ARG A 217 14.14 8.57 12.36
C ARG A 217 15.62 8.93 12.32
N SER A 218 16.36 8.38 11.35
CA SER A 218 17.77 8.75 11.11
C SER A 218 17.91 10.13 10.49
N GLU A 219 16.92 10.55 9.70
CA GLU A 219 16.84 11.85 9.04
C GLU A 219 15.75 12.71 9.71
N PRO A 220 15.95 14.04 9.79
CA PRO A 220 14.92 14.92 10.32
C PRO A 220 13.73 14.99 9.37
N LEU A 221 12.54 15.25 9.91
CA LEU A 221 11.33 15.41 9.12
C LEU A 221 11.38 16.72 8.33
N THR A 222 11.17 16.66 7.02
CA THR A 222 10.80 17.84 6.22
C THR A 222 9.31 18.09 6.36
N LEU A 223 8.93 19.33 6.67
CA LEU A 223 7.55 19.75 6.87
C LEU A 223 7.21 20.84 5.85
N ILE A 224 6.22 20.60 5.01
CA ILE A 224 5.60 21.68 4.23
C ILE A 224 4.51 22.30 5.09
N THR A 225 4.58 23.61 5.30
CA THR A 225 3.63 24.34 6.12
C THR A 225 2.91 25.41 5.32
N TYR A 226 1.63 25.60 5.60
CA TYR A 226 0.79 26.64 5.05
C TYR A 226 0.20 27.43 6.22
N GLN A 227 0.55 28.71 6.32
CA GLN A 227 0.07 29.60 7.38
C GLN A 227 -0.78 30.73 6.78
N PRO A 228 -1.95 31.04 7.36
CA PRO A 228 -2.75 32.17 6.91
C PRO A 228 -2.04 33.48 7.26
N GLN A 229 -1.99 34.42 6.31
CA GLN A 229 -1.47 35.78 6.56
C GLN A 229 -2.56 36.74 7.10
N ARG A 230 -3.82 36.38 6.91
CA ARG A 230 -4.99 37.11 7.39
C ARG A 230 -6.06 36.11 7.84
N SER A 231 -6.90 36.52 8.77
CA SER A 231 -8.06 35.73 9.23
C SER A 231 -7.72 34.33 9.78
N ALA A 232 -6.59 34.21 10.50
CA ALA A 232 -6.24 32.97 11.17
C ALA A 232 -7.32 32.56 12.19
N ASN A 233 -7.73 31.29 12.18
CA ASN A 233 -8.75 30.75 13.08
C ASN A 233 -8.15 30.03 14.31
N GLY A 234 -6.80 29.99 14.41
CA GLY A 234 -6.07 29.37 15.52
C GLY A 234 -6.08 27.83 15.54
N ARG A 235 -6.64 27.17 14.51
CA ARG A 235 -6.71 25.71 14.40
C ARG A 235 -5.59 25.14 13.55
N LEU A 236 -5.24 23.89 13.83
CA LEU A 236 -4.22 23.12 13.15
C LEU A 236 -4.81 21.93 12.41
N VAL A 237 -4.37 21.72 11.18
CA VAL A 237 -4.59 20.50 10.41
C VAL A 237 -3.25 19.89 10.06
N VAL A 238 -3.08 18.58 10.30
CA VAL A 238 -1.94 17.83 9.78
C VAL A 238 -2.41 16.94 8.64
N ILE A 239 -1.69 16.93 7.51
CA ILE A 239 -2.01 16.08 6.35
C ILE A 239 -0.88 15.07 6.15
N SER A 240 -1.17 13.78 6.33
CA SER A 240 -0.22 12.68 6.14
C SER A 240 -0.42 12.04 4.77
N HIS A 241 0.67 11.95 3.99
CA HIS A 241 0.65 11.34 2.65
C HIS A 241 0.52 9.81 2.70
N GLY A 242 0.38 9.14 1.55
CA GLY A 242 0.39 7.68 1.43
C GLY A 242 1.80 7.06 1.38
N LEU A 243 1.86 5.75 1.14
CA LEU A 243 3.10 5.04 0.81
C LEU A 243 3.67 5.58 -0.52
N TRP A 244 4.97 5.86 -0.55
CA TRP A 244 5.70 6.31 -1.75
C TRP A 244 5.16 7.60 -2.37
N ASP A 245 4.52 8.41 -1.54
CA ASP A 245 3.98 9.71 -1.91
C ASP A 245 4.70 10.83 -1.15
N ASP A 246 4.29 12.07 -1.37
CA ASP A 246 4.89 13.25 -0.76
C ASP A 246 3.83 14.30 -0.41
N PRO A 247 4.17 15.29 0.46
CA PRO A 247 3.31 16.45 0.72
C PRO A 247 2.74 17.11 -0.54
N ALA A 248 3.53 17.17 -1.62
CA ALA A 248 3.17 17.80 -2.89
C ALA A 248 1.85 17.26 -3.49
N SER A 249 1.51 15.98 -3.25
CA SER A 249 0.28 15.36 -3.74
C SER A 249 -0.99 15.81 -3.01
N PHE A 250 -0.85 16.54 -1.90
CA PHE A 250 -1.96 16.95 -1.03
C PHE A 250 -2.01 18.45 -0.76
N GLU A 251 -1.11 19.24 -1.35
CA GLU A 251 -1.08 20.68 -1.15
C GLU A 251 -2.35 21.40 -1.64
N GLY A 252 -3.13 20.80 -2.55
CA GLY A 252 -4.46 21.31 -2.92
C GLY A 252 -5.48 21.26 -1.77
N TRP A 253 -5.43 20.24 -0.90
CA TRP A 253 -6.22 20.22 0.34
C TRP A 253 -5.74 21.31 1.30
N ALA A 254 -4.42 21.45 1.45
CA ALA A 254 -3.81 22.46 2.33
C ALA A 254 -4.16 23.89 1.90
N ARG A 255 -4.12 24.17 0.59
CA ARG A 255 -4.48 25.48 0.02
C ARG A 255 -5.91 25.87 0.34
N LEU A 256 -6.87 24.94 0.23
CA LEU A 256 -8.25 25.24 0.60
C LEU A 256 -8.41 25.48 2.10
N LEU A 257 -7.77 24.66 2.94
CA LEU A 257 -7.83 24.81 4.39
C LEU A 257 -7.21 26.13 4.85
N VAL A 258 -6.03 26.51 4.35
CA VAL A 258 -5.34 27.74 4.78
C VAL A 258 -6.11 29.00 4.39
N MET A 259 -6.80 28.99 3.25
CA MET A 259 -7.71 30.08 2.86
C MET A 259 -8.88 30.26 3.82
N ASN A 260 -9.26 29.19 4.53
CA ASN A 260 -10.30 29.21 5.55
C ASN A 260 -9.71 29.39 6.96
N GLY A 261 -8.49 29.93 7.05
CA GLY A 261 -7.87 30.37 8.30
C GLY A 261 -7.12 29.29 9.07
N TYR A 262 -7.05 28.05 8.56
CA TYR A 262 -6.31 26.97 9.22
C TYR A 262 -4.81 27.12 9.01
N THR A 263 -4.03 26.80 10.03
CA THR A 263 -2.62 26.46 9.80
C THR A 263 -2.52 24.99 9.43
N VAL A 264 -1.79 24.67 8.37
CA VAL A 264 -1.67 23.30 7.86
C VAL A 264 -0.22 22.86 7.85
N VAL A 265 0.06 21.63 8.30
CA VAL A 265 1.39 21.01 8.25
C VAL A 265 1.30 19.68 7.52
N LEU A 266 2.19 19.46 6.57
CA LEU A 266 2.31 18.23 5.81
C LEU A 266 3.71 17.65 6.06
N PRO A 267 3.86 16.71 7.01
CA PRO A 267 5.13 16.00 7.18
C PRO A 267 5.39 15.11 5.97
N ARG A 268 6.63 15.15 5.47
CA ARG A 268 7.22 14.06 4.70
C ARG A 268 7.65 12.98 5.69
N HIS A 269 7.38 11.71 5.37
CA HIS A 269 7.73 10.54 6.17
C HIS A 269 8.96 9.84 5.55
N PRO A 270 10.20 10.14 6.00
CA PRO A 270 11.43 9.62 5.37
C PRO A 270 11.52 8.10 5.53
N GLY A 271 11.74 7.37 4.45
CA GLY A 271 11.74 5.89 4.47
C GLY A 271 10.44 5.26 3.96
N SER A 272 9.40 6.06 3.69
CA SER A 272 8.20 5.61 2.98
C SER A 272 7.58 6.69 2.08
N ASP A 273 8.42 7.63 1.63
CA ASP A 273 8.11 8.72 0.69
C ASP A 273 8.57 8.39 -0.75
N SER A 274 8.38 9.32 -1.69
CA SER A 274 8.78 9.06 -3.09
C SER A 274 10.30 8.97 -3.28
N ALA A 275 11.09 9.60 -2.39
CA ALA A 275 12.54 9.47 -2.41
C ALA A 275 12.97 8.05 -2.06
N GLN A 276 12.37 7.44 -1.04
CA GLN A 276 12.59 6.02 -0.73
C GLN A 276 12.10 5.11 -1.87
N GLN A 277 10.95 5.41 -2.50
CA GLN A 277 10.50 4.63 -3.67
C GLN A 277 11.55 4.63 -4.78
N LYS A 278 12.09 5.81 -5.09
CA LYS A 278 13.12 5.97 -6.12
C LYS A 278 14.37 5.19 -5.74
N ALA A 279 14.85 5.29 -4.50
CA ALA A 279 16.01 4.53 -4.02
C ALA A 279 15.78 3.02 -4.10
N MET A 280 14.57 2.56 -3.74
CA MET A 280 14.18 1.15 -3.86
C MET A 280 14.20 0.68 -5.31
N LEU A 281 13.59 1.43 -6.24
CA LEU A 281 13.57 1.10 -7.67
C LEU A 281 14.95 1.15 -8.32
N MET A 282 15.90 1.87 -7.73
CA MET A 282 17.32 1.87 -8.12
C MET A 282 18.11 0.70 -7.51
N GLY A 283 17.53 -0.06 -6.58
CA GLY A 283 18.22 -1.13 -5.86
C GLY A 283 19.17 -0.63 -4.76
N ASP A 284 19.01 0.62 -4.32
CA ASP A 284 19.87 1.25 -3.31
C ASP A 284 19.38 1.02 -1.88
N GLN A 285 18.08 0.75 -1.71
CA GLN A 285 17.43 0.55 -0.41
C GLN A 285 16.35 -0.54 -0.50
N PRO A 286 16.04 -1.23 0.62
CA PRO A 286 14.89 -2.11 0.70
C PRO A 286 13.57 -1.32 0.60
N PRO A 287 12.44 -1.98 0.29
CA PRO A 287 11.09 -1.44 0.53
C PRO A 287 10.89 -1.04 2.01
N PRO A 288 9.90 -0.19 2.31
CA PRO A 288 9.66 0.25 3.69
C PRO A 288 9.32 -0.92 4.61
N GLY A 289 9.87 -0.89 5.83
CA GLY A 289 9.71 -1.94 6.81
C GLY A 289 8.45 -1.79 7.69
N PRO A 290 8.18 -2.80 8.54
CA PRO A 290 7.01 -2.83 9.40
C PRO A 290 6.96 -1.70 10.45
N GLU A 291 8.10 -1.12 10.78
CA GLU A 291 8.25 -0.01 11.73
C GLU A 291 7.52 1.26 11.30
N GLU A 292 7.25 1.44 10.00
CA GLU A 292 6.43 2.55 9.48
C GLU A 292 5.04 2.61 10.11
N MET A 293 4.49 1.46 10.51
CA MET A 293 3.22 1.37 11.23
C MET A 293 3.23 2.23 12.51
N ARG A 294 4.39 2.31 13.18
CA ARG A 294 4.57 3.12 14.40
C ARG A 294 5.20 4.49 14.11
N TRP A 295 6.14 4.57 13.18
CA TRP A 295 6.87 5.82 12.92
C TRP A 295 6.02 6.92 12.29
N ARG A 296 5.10 6.59 11.37
CA ARG A 296 4.25 7.61 10.73
C ARG A 296 3.33 8.35 11.71
N PRO A 297 2.60 7.70 12.64
CA PRO A 297 1.86 8.44 13.65
C PRO A 297 2.80 9.15 14.64
N LEU A 298 3.98 8.59 14.97
CA LEU A 298 4.98 9.30 15.80
C LEU A 298 5.48 10.59 15.15
N ASP A 299 5.67 10.61 13.83
CA ASP A 299 6.06 11.83 13.10
C ASP A 299 5.04 12.94 13.30
N VAL A 300 3.74 12.60 13.21
CA VAL A 300 2.66 13.56 13.44
C VAL A 300 2.63 14.02 14.89
N SER A 301 2.70 13.12 15.87
CA SER A 301 2.77 13.52 17.29
C SER A 301 3.98 14.39 17.59
N ALA A 302 5.14 14.13 16.98
CA ALA A 302 6.33 14.96 17.13
C ALA A 302 6.16 16.37 16.51
N VAL A 303 5.45 16.48 15.39
CA VAL A 303 5.03 17.79 14.83
C VAL A 303 4.16 18.53 15.85
N LEU A 304 3.16 17.87 16.44
CA LEU A 304 2.28 18.48 17.44
C LEU A 304 3.05 18.90 18.70
N ASP A 305 4.03 18.11 19.15
CA ASP A 305 4.93 18.45 20.27
C ASP A 305 5.81 19.66 19.93
N GLY A 306 6.32 19.72 18.70
CA GLY A 306 7.09 20.86 18.20
C GLY A 306 6.28 22.16 18.22
N VAL A 307 5.01 22.11 17.82
CA VAL A 307 4.09 23.25 17.87
C VAL A 307 3.76 23.61 19.32
N ALA A 308 3.47 22.62 20.18
CA ALA A 308 3.13 22.86 21.59
C ALA A 308 4.28 23.52 22.36
N ALA A 309 5.52 23.14 22.04
CA ALA A 309 6.72 23.71 22.62
C ALA A 309 7.13 25.06 22.00
N GLY A 310 6.40 25.58 21.00
CA GLY A 310 6.76 26.81 20.28
C GLY A 310 8.02 26.70 19.41
N ARG A 311 8.53 25.47 19.18
CA ARG A 311 9.70 25.21 18.32
C ARG A 311 9.33 25.21 16.84
N LEU A 312 8.08 24.86 16.53
CA LEU A 312 7.48 24.95 15.20
C LEU A 312 6.40 26.03 15.18
N LEU A 313 6.29 26.72 14.04
CA LEU A 313 5.26 27.72 13.78
C LEU A 313 5.18 28.84 14.86
N PRO A 314 6.32 29.46 15.25
CA PRO A 314 6.31 30.49 16.29
C PRO A 314 5.47 31.69 15.84
N GLY A 315 4.66 32.23 16.76
CA GLY A 315 3.80 33.39 16.48
C GLY A 315 2.58 33.09 15.60
N SER A 316 2.32 31.82 15.25
CA SER A 316 1.13 31.43 14.47
C SER A 316 -0.19 31.57 15.24
N GLY A 317 -0.15 31.72 16.57
CA GLY A 317 -1.35 31.76 17.42
C GLY A 317 -2.08 30.41 17.54
N VAL A 318 -1.52 29.35 16.95
CA VAL A 318 -2.08 28.00 16.98
C VAL A 318 -1.82 27.37 18.35
N THR A 319 -2.87 26.81 18.96
CA THR A 319 -2.73 25.95 20.14
C THR A 319 -3.04 24.51 19.71
N PRO A 320 -2.12 23.54 19.89
CA PRO A 320 -2.33 22.17 19.46
C PRO A 320 -3.19 21.38 20.46
N SER A 321 -4.29 21.96 20.94
CA SER A 321 -5.24 21.29 21.84
C SER A 321 -6.48 20.74 21.11
N GLN A 322 -6.72 21.19 19.88
CA GLN A 322 -7.80 20.72 19.01
C GLN A 322 -7.29 20.64 17.56
N VAL A 323 -6.85 19.44 17.18
CA VAL A 323 -6.20 19.17 15.89
C VAL A 323 -7.07 18.25 15.04
N ALA A 324 -7.10 18.51 13.74
CA ALA A 324 -7.58 17.54 12.76
C ALA A 324 -6.40 16.87 12.05
N VAL A 325 -6.48 15.56 11.83
CA VAL A 325 -5.53 14.82 11.01
C VAL A 325 -6.26 14.29 9.77
N VAL A 326 -5.73 14.61 8.61
CA VAL A 326 -6.21 14.12 7.32
C VAL A 326 -5.14 13.19 6.77
N GLY A 327 -5.53 12.02 6.27
CA GLY A 327 -4.60 11.04 5.76
C GLY A 327 -5.10 10.37 4.49
N HIS A 328 -4.16 9.97 3.63
CA HIS A 328 -4.42 9.11 2.46
C HIS A 328 -3.67 7.79 2.59
N SER A 329 -4.32 6.66 2.26
CA SER A 329 -3.69 5.34 2.26
C SER A 329 -2.96 5.04 3.58
N TRP A 330 -1.64 4.81 3.59
CA TRP A 330 -0.86 4.64 4.84
C TRP A 330 -0.97 5.83 5.80
N GLY A 331 -1.06 7.05 5.29
CA GLY A 331 -1.33 8.24 6.11
C GLY A 331 -2.74 8.25 6.69
N ALA A 332 -3.72 7.63 6.02
CA ALA A 332 -5.06 7.44 6.55
C ALA A 332 -5.05 6.43 7.70
N THR A 333 -4.31 5.33 7.60
CA THR A 333 -4.07 4.39 8.71
C THR A 333 -3.42 5.12 9.90
N ALA A 334 -2.38 5.93 9.67
CA ALA A 334 -1.75 6.74 10.71
C ALA A 334 -2.72 7.73 11.36
N ALA A 335 -3.58 8.38 10.57
CA ALA A 335 -4.61 9.27 11.08
C ALA A 335 -5.62 8.54 11.97
N LEU A 336 -6.02 7.32 11.61
CA LEU A 336 -6.91 6.47 12.41
C LEU A 336 -6.25 6.06 13.74
N GLN A 337 -4.96 5.68 13.72
CA GLN A 337 -4.19 5.37 14.94
C GLN A 337 -4.17 6.57 15.89
N LEU A 338 -3.83 7.75 15.37
CA LEU A 338 -3.82 9.02 16.12
C LEU A 338 -5.19 9.38 16.70
N GLY A 339 -6.25 9.03 15.97
CA GLY A 339 -7.64 9.17 16.43
C GLY A 339 -8.07 8.19 17.53
N GLY A 340 -7.21 7.23 17.89
CA GLY A 340 -7.41 6.27 18.98
C GLY A 340 -7.88 4.89 18.54
N LEU A 341 -7.85 4.55 17.24
CA LEU A 341 -8.12 3.18 16.82
C LEU A 341 -6.92 2.29 17.13
N ASN A 342 -7.17 1.21 17.87
CA ASN A 342 -6.14 0.26 18.26
C ASN A 342 -5.83 -0.72 17.14
N THR A 343 -4.55 -0.84 16.84
CA THR A 343 -3.99 -1.82 15.93
C THR A 343 -4.00 -3.21 16.56
N THR A 344 -4.07 -4.25 15.74
CA THR A 344 -3.99 -5.64 16.19
C THR A 344 -3.18 -6.49 15.21
N SER A 345 -2.34 -7.39 15.74
CA SER A 345 -1.73 -8.45 14.94
C SER A 345 -2.62 -9.68 14.77
N SER A 346 -3.69 -9.81 15.56
CA SER A 346 -4.46 -11.06 15.63
C SER A 346 -5.07 -11.44 14.28
N THR A 347 -5.77 -10.50 13.64
CA THR A 347 -6.39 -10.71 12.33
C THR A 347 -5.34 -10.91 11.24
N LEU A 348 -4.21 -10.20 11.31
CA LEU A 348 -3.10 -10.36 10.37
C LEU A 348 -2.50 -11.77 10.48
N LYS A 349 -2.13 -12.21 11.69
CA LYS A 349 -1.57 -13.55 11.97
C LYS A 349 -2.51 -14.67 11.50
N ALA A 350 -3.81 -14.48 11.66
CA ALA A 350 -4.81 -15.47 11.28
C ALA A 350 -5.02 -15.60 9.76
N ARG A 351 -4.78 -14.54 8.98
CA ARG A 351 -5.23 -14.49 7.57
C ARG A 351 -4.12 -14.24 6.55
N CYS A 352 -3.04 -13.55 6.92
CA CYS A 352 -2.01 -13.14 5.97
C CYS A 352 -1.23 -14.30 5.33
N ASN A 353 -1.22 -15.47 5.97
CA ASN A 353 -0.53 -16.67 5.49
C ASN A 353 -1.39 -17.53 4.56
N ASP A 354 -2.67 -17.22 4.37
CA ASP A 354 -3.55 -17.94 3.45
C ASP A 354 -3.64 -17.18 2.12
N PRO A 355 -2.90 -17.60 1.07
CA PRO A 355 -3.04 -17.01 -0.26
C PRO A 355 -4.42 -17.30 -0.88
N ALA A 356 -5.12 -18.35 -0.45
CA ALA A 356 -6.44 -18.70 -0.98
C ALA A 356 -7.60 -17.96 -0.30
N ASP A 357 -7.34 -17.09 0.68
CA ASP A 357 -8.39 -16.39 1.42
C ASP A 357 -9.31 -15.62 0.46
N PRO A 358 -10.65 -15.81 0.53
CA PRO A 358 -11.60 -15.27 -0.43
C PRO A 358 -11.73 -13.74 -0.40
N GLU A 359 -11.28 -13.06 0.66
CA GLU A 359 -11.31 -11.60 0.78
C GLU A 359 -9.96 -10.94 0.44
N ARG A 360 -8.91 -11.74 0.21
CA ARG A 360 -7.56 -11.24 -0.13
C ARG A 360 -7.63 -10.33 -1.35
N ASN A 361 -7.06 -9.13 -1.23
CA ASN A 361 -7.02 -8.15 -2.30
C ASN A 361 -5.70 -7.37 -2.22
N LEU A 362 -5.44 -6.47 -3.16
CA LEU A 362 -4.14 -5.78 -3.22
C LEU A 362 -3.80 -5.01 -1.92
N SER A 363 -4.80 -4.48 -1.20
CA SER A 363 -4.56 -3.80 0.07
C SER A 363 -4.00 -4.74 1.15
N TRP A 364 -4.18 -6.05 1.03
CA TRP A 364 -3.63 -7.00 1.99
C TRP A 364 -2.12 -7.10 1.90
N VAL A 365 -1.54 -6.90 0.70
CA VAL A 365 -0.08 -6.79 0.57
C VAL A 365 0.44 -5.66 1.46
N LEU A 366 -0.28 -4.53 1.47
CA LEU A 366 0.02 -3.39 2.32
C LEU A 366 -0.19 -3.72 3.81
N GLN A 367 -1.34 -4.28 4.18
CA GLN A 367 -1.70 -4.55 5.58
C GLN A 367 -0.82 -5.65 6.21
N CYS A 368 -0.58 -6.74 5.49
CA CYS A 368 0.23 -7.86 5.95
C CYS A 368 1.72 -7.52 6.02
N SER A 369 2.20 -6.51 5.29
CA SER A 369 3.57 -6.00 5.43
C SER A 369 3.86 -5.44 6.83
N TRP A 370 2.83 -5.06 7.58
CA TRP A 370 2.94 -4.56 8.95
C TRP A 370 2.79 -5.64 10.03
N LEU A 371 2.71 -6.92 9.67
CA LEU A 371 2.47 -8.02 10.62
C LEU A 371 3.36 -7.94 11.88
N GLU A 372 4.67 -7.79 11.71
CA GLU A 372 5.64 -7.73 12.83
C GLU A 372 5.59 -6.41 13.62
N GLY A 373 5.10 -5.32 13.01
CA GLY A 373 4.99 -3.99 13.64
C GLY A 373 3.61 -3.70 14.24
N SER A 374 2.60 -4.49 13.90
CA SER A 374 1.19 -4.21 14.20
C SER A 374 0.87 -4.15 15.70
N ASP A 375 1.49 -4.98 16.54
CA ASP A 375 1.29 -4.97 18.00
C ASP A 375 1.85 -3.69 18.66
N GLN A 376 2.81 -3.01 18.02
CA GLN A 376 3.41 -1.76 18.49
C GLN A 376 2.89 -0.53 17.73
N GLY A 377 2.01 -0.73 16.74
CA GLY A 377 1.50 0.34 15.88
C GLY A 377 0.60 1.34 16.60
N SER A 378 -0.15 0.92 17.62
CA SER A 378 -1.17 1.75 18.27
C SER A 378 -0.59 3.04 18.88
N LEU A 379 -1.03 4.20 18.43
CA LEU A 379 -0.64 5.51 18.97
C LEU A 379 -1.80 6.49 18.93
N ALA A 380 -2.58 6.59 20.00
CA ALA A 380 -3.54 7.67 20.18
C ALA A 380 -2.82 8.97 20.57
N ASP A 381 -3.24 10.10 20.00
CA ASP A 381 -2.77 11.43 20.43
C ASP A 381 -3.95 12.25 20.96
N PRO A 382 -3.99 12.60 22.27
CA PRO A 382 -5.14 13.26 22.91
C PRO A 382 -5.51 14.62 22.30
N ARG A 383 -4.62 15.23 21.51
CA ARG A 383 -4.86 16.51 20.83
C ARG A 383 -5.70 16.36 19.56
N VAL A 384 -5.76 15.15 18.99
CA VAL A 384 -6.48 14.86 17.76
C VAL A 384 -7.96 14.62 18.07
N GLN A 385 -8.81 15.51 17.56
CA GLN A 385 -10.27 15.48 17.79
C GLN A 385 -11.06 15.11 16.53
N ALA A 386 -10.44 15.26 15.36
CA ALA A 386 -11.06 14.96 14.07
C ALA A 386 -10.09 14.20 13.16
N VAL A 387 -10.61 13.16 12.51
CA VAL A 387 -9.87 12.39 11.51
C VAL A 387 -10.63 12.39 10.19
N VAL A 388 -9.91 12.57 9.09
CA VAL A 388 -10.39 12.25 7.73
C VAL A 388 -9.45 11.21 7.15
N ALA A 389 -9.93 9.98 6.96
CA ALA A 389 -9.19 8.85 6.45
C ALA A 389 -9.64 8.53 5.02
N VAL A 390 -8.81 8.88 4.02
CA VAL A 390 -9.09 8.68 2.59
C VAL A 390 -8.43 7.40 2.10
N SER A 391 -9.22 6.47 1.57
CA SER A 391 -8.78 5.14 1.12
C SER A 391 -7.88 4.41 2.12
N PRO A 392 -8.30 4.22 3.40
CA PRO A 392 -7.45 3.60 4.42
C PRO A 392 -7.37 2.07 4.27
N PRO A 393 -6.18 1.46 4.20
CA PRO A 393 -6.01 0.07 4.59
C PRO A 393 -6.44 -0.06 6.06
N LEU A 394 -7.42 -0.90 6.35
CA LEU A 394 -8.12 -0.86 7.65
C LEU A 394 -8.53 -2.25 8.14
N LYS A 395 -9.13 -3.09 7.29
CA LYS A 395 -9.91 -4.28 7.69
C LYS A 395 -9.15 -5.22 8.63
N LEU A 396 -7.87 -5.48 8.34
CA LEU A 396 -7.03 -6.40 9.10
C LEU A 396 -6.26 -5.72 10.22
N LEU A 397 -6.09 -4.40 10.14
CA LEU A 397 -5.19 -3.65 11.01
C LEU A 397 -5.82 -3.26 12.33
N PHE A 398 -7.13 -3.02 12.36
CA PHE A 398 -7.82 -2.48 13.53
C PHE A 398 -8.84 -3.45 14.11
N ASP A 399 -8.93 -3.46 15.45
CA ASP A 399 -9.97 -4.20 16.15
C ASP A 399 -11.31 -3.43 16.06
N GLN A 400 -12.20 -3.89 15.19
CA GLN A 400 -13.48 -3.24 14.92
C GLN A 400 -14.42 -3.27 16.12
N SER A 401 -14.24 -4.21 17.06
CA SER A 401 -15.03 -4.25 18.29
C SER A 401 -14.68 -3.11 19.25
N ARG A 402 -13.51 -2.47 19.06
CA ARG A 402 -12.96 -1.41 19.92
C ARG A 402 -13.07 -0.02 19.32
N VAL A 403 -13.85 0.16 18.25
CA VAL A 403 -14.09 1.50 17.65
C VAL A 403 -14.73 2.46 18.64
N GLY A 404 -15.50 1.97 19.62
CA GLY A 404 -16.04 2.78 20.72
C GLY A 404 -14.99 3.43 21.63
N GLU A 405 -13.73 2.98 21.57
CA GLU A 405 -12.60 3.55 22.32
C GLU A 405 -11.90 4.70 21.56
N ALA A 406 -12.25 4.92 20.28
CA ALA A 406 -11.75 6.06 19.54
C ALA A 406 -12.11 7.36 20.27
N GLN A 407 -11.18 8.31 20.27
CA GLN A 407 -11.36 9.63 20.89
C GLN A 407 -11.65 10.72 19.84
N ALA A 408 -11.23 10.49 18.59
CA ALA A 408 -11.46 11.42 17.50
C ALA A 408 -12.71 11.04 16.70
N ARG A 409 -13.40 12.05 16.19
CA ARG A 409 -14.49 11.85 15.23
C ARG A 409 -13.90 11.55 13.86
N THR A 410 -14.09 10.32 13.42
CA THR A 410 -13.60 9.82 12.13
C THR A 410 -14.62 9.97 11.00
N LEU A 411 -14.16 10.58 9.90
CA LEU A 411 -14.76 10.47 8.57
C LEU A 411 -13.88 9.54 7.71
N ILE A 412 -14.45 8.45 7.24
CA ILE A 412 -13.84 7.57 6.24
C ILE A 412 -14.33 8.04 4.86
N VAL A 413 -13.42 8.13 3.89
CA VAL A 413 -13.73 8.46 2.50
C VAL A 413 -13.20 7.35 1.61
N SER A 414 -14.03 6.82 0.72
CA SER A 414 -13.65 5.74 -0.21
C SER A 414 -14.18 5.98 -1.61
N GLY A 415 -13.35 5.76 -2.62
CA GLY A 415 -13.75 5.85 -4.03
C GLY A 415 -14.35 4.55 -4.55
N THR A 416 -15.45 4.62 -5.31
CA THR A 416 -16.14 3.41 -5.84
C THR A 416 -15.34 2.63 -6.89
N SER A 417 -14.26 3.21 -7.39
CA SER A 417 -13.36 2.63 -8.39
C SER A 417 -11.94 2.42 -7.83
N ASP A 418 -11.75 2.55 -6.51
CA ASP A 418 -10.47 2.23 -5.87
C ASP A 418 -10.19 0.73 -6.02
N TRP A 419 -9.05 0.41 -6.61
CA TRP A 419 -8.59 -0.95 -6.89
C TRP A 419 -7.39 -1.36 -6.04
N VAL A 420 -6.79 -0.40 -5.33
CA VAL A 420 -5.67 -0.64 -4.41
C VAL A 420 -6.23 -0.89 -3.00
N VAL A 421 -7.11 -0.01 -2.55
CA VAL A 421 -7.80 -0.08 -1.26
C VAL A 421 -9.31 0.04 -1.52
N PRO A 422 -9.95 -1.05 -1.97
CA PRO A 422 -11.34 -0.99 -2.42
C PRO A 422 -12.33 -0.70 -1.27
N PRO A 423 -13.51 -0.10 -1.57
CA PRO A 423 -14.50 0.25 -0.55
C PRO A 423 -14.93 -0.91 0.35
N ASP A 424 -15.12 -2.10 -0.22
CA ASP A 424 -15.18 -3.33 0.54
C ASP A 424 -13.92 -4.16 0.24
N PRO A 425 -13.29 -4.79 1.24
CA PRO A 425 -13.71 -4.84 2.64
C PRO A 425 -13.13 -3.70 3.51
N GLU A 426 -12.57 -2.63 2.95
CA GLU A 426 -11.73 -1.69 3.72
C GLU A 426 -12.49 -0.52 4.37
N ALA A 427 -13.66 -0.12 3.87
CA ALA A 427 -14.40 1.05 4.36
C ALA A 427 -15.86 0.75 4.74
N VAL A 428 -16.61 0.12 3.83
CA VAL A 428 -18.05 -0.14 4.00
C VAL A 428 -18.28 -1.21 5.06
N SER A 429 -17.70 -2.40 4.91
CA SER A 429 -17.84 -3.50 5.87
C SER A 429 -17.33 -3.14 7.27
N PRO A 430 -16.17 -2.48 7.46
CA PRO A 430 -15.67 -2.14 8.78
C PRO A 430 -16.56 -1.15 9.52
N LEU A 431 -17.04 -0.09 8.85
CA LEU A 431 -17.94 0.85 9.52
C LEU A 431 -19.32 0.23 9.81
N ARG A 432 -19.81 -0.66 8.94
CA ARG A 432 -21.04 -1.41 9.20
C ARG A 432 -20.90 -2.32 10.42
N GLN A 433 -19.78 -3.02 10.55
CA GLN A 433 -19.51 -3.96 11.66
C GLN A 433 -19.25 -3.23 12.98
N ALA A 434 -18.44 -2.18 12.96
CA ALA A 434 -18.14 -1.36 14.13
C ALA A 434 -19.34 -0.52 14.60
N GLY A 435 -20.24 -0.18 13.68
CA GLY A 435 -21.28 0.81 13.89
C GLY A 435 -20.71 2.24 13.92
N ILE A 436 -21.62 3.22 13.98
CA ILE A 436 -21.26 4.65 13.97
C ILE A 436 -20.60 5.12 15.26
N GLY A 437 -20.66 4.31 16.33
CA GLY A 437 -20.12 4.63 17.66
C GLY A 437 -20.77 5.86 18.32
N PRO A 438 -20.40 6.16 19.58
CA PRO A 438 -20.90 7.35 20.30
C PRO A 438 -20.39 8.66 19.70
N LEU A 439 -19.26 8.63 18.97
CA LEU A 439 -18.67 9.79 18.33
C LEU A 439 -19.29 10.14 16.97
N GLY A 440 -20.20 9.30 16.45
CA GLY A 440 -20.88 9.56 15.19
C GLY A 440 -19.93 9.55 14.00
N HIS A 441 -19.15 8.47 13.86
CA HIS A 441 -18.33 8.22 12.68
C HIS A 441 -19.17 8.25 11.40
N ARG A 442 -18.52 8.58 10.28
CA ARG A 442 -19.17 8.72 8.97
C ARG A 442 -18.37 8.03 7.88
N LEU A 443 -19.07 7.57 6.84
CA LEU A 443 -18.50 7.10 5.58
C LEU A 443 -19.09 7.89 4.42
N VAL A 444 -18.23 8.54 3.65
CA VAL A 444 -18.58 9.14 2.36
C VAL A 444 -17.99 8.30 1.23
N LEU A 445 -18.84 7.94 0.27
CA LEU A 445 -18.41 7.32 -0.99
C LEU A 445 -18.29 8.38 -2.08
N VAL A 446 -17.31 8.19 -2.96
CA VAL A 446 -17.06 9.08 -4.11
C VAL A 446 -17.21 8.32 -5.41
N GLU A 447 -18.18 8.72 -6.22
CA GLU A 447 -18.43 8.13 -7.54
C GLU A 447 -17.21 8.29 -8.45
N GLY A 448 -16.77 7.18 -9.05
CA GLY A 448 -15.62 7.16 -9.95
C GLY A 448 -14.27 7.45 -9.26
N GLY A 449 -14.27 7.70 -7.95
CA GLY A 449 -13.04 7.89 -7.19
C GLY A 449 -12.19 6.63 -7.22
N ASP A 450 -10.90 6.77 -7.52
CA ASP A 450 -9.88 5.73 -7.43
C ASP A 450 -8.83 6.10 -6.37
N HIS A 451 -7.81 5.25 -6.19
CA HIS A 451 -6.79 5.46 -5.16
C HIS A 451 -5.97 6.75 -5.33
N PHE A 452 -5.88 7.27 -6.55
CA PHE A 452 -4.94 8.31 -6.97
C PHE A 452 -5.63 9.62 -7.37
N ASN A 453 -6.86 9.55 -7.88
CA ASN A 453 -7.63 10.70 -8.36
C ASN A 453 -8.33 11.49 -7.23
N LEU A 454 -8.36 10.95 -6.01
CA LEU A 454 -8.91 11.62 -4.83
C LEU A 454 -7.90 12.52 -4.11
N ARG A 455 -6.63 12.49 -4.52
CA ARG A 455 -5.56 13.39 -4.05
C ARG A 455 -5.80 14.83 -4.53
N ALA A 456 -4.90 15.75 -4.20
CA ALA A 456 -4.95 17.11 -4.73
C ALA A 456 -3.54 17.68 -4.94
N PRO A 457 -2.85 17.29 -6.02
CA PRO A 457 -1.48 17.73 -6.27
C PRO A 457 -1.32 19.25 -6.31
N ALA A 458 -0.14 19.75 -5.92
CA ALA A 458 0.19 21.18 -5.91
C ALA A 458 -0.03 21.83 -7.28
N ALA A 459 0.28 21.11 -8.36
CA ALA A 459 0.14 21.55 -9.75
C ALA A 459 -1.22 21.20 -10.39
N ALA A 460 -2.19 20.67 -9.62
CA ALA A 460 -3.49 20.29 -10.18
C ALA A 460 -4.24 21.53 -10.71
N ALA A 461 -4.72 21.42 -11.95
CA ALA A 461 -5.51 22.46 -12.61
C ALA A 461 -6.97 22.48 -12.10
N SER A 462 -7.50 21.32 -11.74
CA SER A 462 -8.86 21.18 -11.19
C SER A 462 -8.87 21.41 -9.67
N PRO A 463 -9.99 21.94 -9.12
CA PRO A 463 -10.19 22.01 -7.69
C PRO A 463 -10.10 20.63 -7.03
N ALA A 464 -9.64 20.59 -5.77
CA ALA A 464 -9.55 19.35 -5.02
C ALA A 464 -10.95 18.72 -4.81
N VAL A 465 -11.18 17.51 -5.34
CA VAL A 465 -12.46 16.79 -5.25
C VAL A 465 -12.97 16.69 -3.80
N LEU A 466 -12.08 16.30 -2.89
CA LEU A 466 -12.39 16.13 -1.46
C LEU A 466 -12.24 17.41 -0.63
N GLY A 467 -11.73 18.49 -1.20
CA GLY A 467 -11.39 19.70 -0.45
C GLY A 467 -12.56 20.23 0.38
N PRO A 468 -13.73 20.52 -0.23
CA PRO A 468 -14.88 21.03 0.51
C PRO A 468 -15.41 20.06 1.58
N LEU A 469 -15.37 18.75 1.33
CA LEU A 469 -15.73 17.73 2.32
C LEU A 469 -14.79 17.74 3.53
N ILE A 470 -13.48 17.76 3.28
CA ILE A 470 -12.46 17.85 4.35
C ILE A 470 -12.69 19.12 5.17
N LEU A 471 -12.86 20.27 4.51
CA LEU A 471 -13.12 21.54 5.17
C LEU A 471 -14.41 21.49 6.03
N ALA A 472 -15.50 20.96 5.48
CA ALA A 472 -16.79 20.86 6.17
C ALA A 472 -16.72 19.98 7.42
N TRP A 473 -16.00 18.85 7.33
CA TRP A 473 -15.76 17.97 8.47
C TRP A 473 -14.92 18.67 9.54
N VAL A 474 -13.77 19.23 9.16
CA VAL A 474 -12.86 19.90 10.10
C VAL A 474 -13.53 21.10 10.78
N ASN A 475 -14.26 21.94 10.04
CA ASN A 475 -15.02 23.06 10.60
C ASN A 475 -15.98 22.59 11.71
N GLN A 476 -16.75 21.53 11.43
CA GLN A 476 -17.73 21.01 12.38
C GLN A 476 -17.04 20.42 13.61
N GLN A 477 -16.03 19.57 13.44
CA GLN A 477 -15.44 18.84 14.56
C GLN A 477 -14.48 19.68 15.41
N LEU A 478 -13.88 20.73 14.86
CA LEU A 478 -13.07 21.69 15.62
C LEU A 478 -13.87 22.92 16.08
N ALA A 479 -15.20 22.88 15.92
CA ALA A 479 -16.14 23.93 16.30
C ALA A 479 -15.74 25.33 15.78
N VAL A 480 -15.28 25.40 14.53
CA VAL A 480 -14.96 26.67 13.86
C VAL A 480 -16.25 27.27 13.30
N PRO A 481 -16.63 28.50 13.68
CA PRO A 481 -17.77 29.19 13.07
C PRO A 481 -17.49 29.42 11.58
N ALA A 482 -18.18 28.67 10.72
CA ALA A 482 -17.92 28.68 9.28
C ALA A 482 -19.21 28.50 8.48
N ALA A 483 -19.18 28.94 7.22
CA ALA A 483 -20.31 28.85 6.30
C ALA A 483 -20.63 27.41 5.87
N ILE A 484 -19.66 26.49 6.00
CA ILE A 484 -19.79 25.09 5.58
C ILE A 484 -19.46 24.15 6.74
N THR A 485 -20.37 23.23 7.02
CA THR A 485 -20.21 22.14 8.00
C THR A 485 -20.71 20.84 7.38
N PHE A 486 -20.26 19.69 7.87
CA PHE A 486 -20.68 18.40 7.32
C PHE A 486 -22.20 18.22 7.35
N GLN A 487 -22.85 18.57 8.46
CA GLN A 487 -24.32 18.53 8.60
C GLN A 487 -25.04 19.63 7.81
N GLY A 488 -24.41 20.78 7.62
CA GLY A 488 -24.97 21.89 6.84
C GLY A 488 -24.99 21.65 5.33
N GLY A 489 -24.29 20.62 4.83
CA GLY A 489 -24.21 20.32 3.41
C GLY A 489 -23.29 21.28 2.64
N GLY A 490 -23.44 21.31 1.31
CA GLY A 490 -22.66 22.19 0.44
C GLY A 490 -21.19 21.80 0.29
N TRP A 491 -20.85 20.53 0.51
CA TRP A 491 -19.49 19.99 0.42
C TRP A 491 -19.28 18.99 -0.73
N GLY A 492 -20.29 18.81 -1.59
CA GLY A 492 -20.19 17.94 -2.74
C GLY A 492 -19.27 18.49 -3.84
N ASN A 493 -19.17 17.75 -4.93
CA ASN A 493 -18.38 18.10 -6.10
C ASN A 493 -19.27 18.03 -7.37
N PRO A 494 -19.08 18.90 -8.37
CA PRO A 494 -19.90 18.88 -9.59
C PRO A 494 -19.57 17.75 -10.56
N GLU A 495 -18.37 17.17 -10.50
CA GLU A 495 -17.89 16.12 -11.41
C GLU A 495 -18.02 14.73 -10.79
N HIS A 496 -17.89 14.64 -9.46
CA HIS A 496 -18.00 13.39 -8.72
C HIS A 496 -19.13 13.48 -7.70
N ALA A 497 -20.09 12.54 -7.73
CA ALA A 497 -21.08 12.45 -6.67
C ALA A 497 -20.40 11.99 -5.36
N LEU A 498 -20.47 12.83 -4.33
CA LEU A 498 -20.07 12.46 -2.97
C LEU A 498 -21.32 12.17 -2.14
N VAL A 499 -21.38 11.01 -1.50
CA VAL A 499 -22.58 10.53 -0.81
C VAL A 499 -22.22 10.10 0.61
N ASP A 500 -22.84 10.70 1.63
CA ASP A 500 -22.81 10.15 3.00
C ASP A 500 -23.72 8.91 3.04
N VAL A 501 -23.09 7.74 3.04
CA VAL A 501 -23.81 6.44 3.05
C VAL A 501 -24.04 5.92 4.46
N THR A 502 -23.56 6.62 5.48
CA THR A 502 -23.67 6.19 6.88
C THR A 502 -25.10 5.81 7.30
N PRO A 503 -26.15 6.60 6.97
CA PRO A 503 -27.53 6.25 7.32
C PRO A 503 -28.01 4.93 6.71
N SER A 504 -27.43 4.53 5.57
CA SER A 504 -27.76 3.29 4.86
C SER A 504 -27.00 2.08 5.41
N LEU A 505 -26.03 2.27 6.31
CA LEU A 505 -25.28 1.18 6.95
C LEU A 505 -25.96 0.66 8.22
N SER A 506 -26.85 1.44 8.84
CA SER A 506 -27.55 1.10 10.09
C SER A 506 -28.71 0.12 9.93
N THR A 507 -29.06 -0.29 8.72
CA THR A 507 -30.10 -1.29 8.46
C THR A 507 -29.47 -2.69 8.46
N PRO A 508 -29.80 -3.59 9.40
CA PRO A 508 -29.41 -5.00 9.28
C PRO A 508 -30.00 -5.56 7.99
N ARG A 509 -29.26 -6.42 7.28
CA ARG A 509 -29.86 -7.24 6.22
C ARG A 509 -30.66 -8.38 6.83
#